data_AF-A0A1F7L6V3-F1
#
_entry.id   AF-A0A1F7L6V3-F1
#
_cell.length_a   1.000
_cell.length_b   1.000
_cell.length_c   1.000
_cell.angle_alpha   90.00
_cell.angle_beta   90.00
_cell.angle_gamma   90.00
#
_symmetry.space_group_name_H-M   'P 1'
#
loop_
_entity.id
_entity.type
_entity.pdbx_description
1 polymer ?
#
loop_
_entity_poly.entity_id
_entity_poly.type
_entity_poly.pdbx_seq_one_letter_code
_entity_poly.pdbx_strand_id
1 'polypeptide(L)'
;MEVRIVDREDREVPPGERGELVFRGPNLPVDYVNRPEATAEALRGGWYHSGDVAYMDAEGYIYIVDRFTDTIICGGYNIYPKEVEDVIYAHPAVLDVAVVGVPDDAKGEVPKACVVLKPGGKATAEDLDAYCRQNLAAYKVPRVIEFMDKVPKTASGKTQRFLLRRGPG
;
A
#
# COMPACT_ATOMS: atom_id res chain seq x y z
N MET A 1 -23.29 -4.11 14.76
CA MET A 1 -21.99 -3.59 14.31
C MET A 1 -22.11 -3.46 12.81
N GLU A 2 -21.93 -2.26 12.30
CA GLU A 2 -21.99 -1.95 10.87
C GLU A 2 -20.57 -1.89 10.32
N VAL A 3 -20.41 -2.27 9.05
CA VAL A 3 -19.13 -2.27 8.35
C VAL A 3 -19.34 -1.75 6.93
N ARG A 4 -18.39 -0.96 6.43
CA ARG A 4 -18.38 -0.45 5.06
C ARG A 4 -16.96 -0.42 4.53
N ILE A 5 -16.86 -0.43 3.21
CA ILE A 5 -15.63 -0.09 2.49
C ILE A 5 -15.85 1.30 1.89
N VAL A 6 -15.00 2.27 2.20
CA VAL A 6 -15.16 3.66 1.75
C VAL A 6 -13.97 4.17 0.96
N ASP A 7 -14.20 5.11 0.05
CA ASP A 7 -13.15 5.83 -0.65
C ASP A 7 -12.53 6.94 0.25
N ARG A 8 -11.59 7.72 -0.31
CA ARG A 8 -10.93 8.82 0.41
C ARG A 8 -11.86 9.99 0.75
N GLU A 9 -13.04 10.04 0.16
CA GLU A 9 -14.08 11.05 0.43
C GLU A 9 -15.17 10.48 1.37
N ASP A 10 -14.89 9.35 2.04
CA ASP A 10 -15.78 8.63 2.95
C ASP A 10 -17.09 8.14 2.29
N ARG A 11 -17.09 7.95 0.96
CA ARG A 11 -18.22 7.39 0.22
C ARG A 11 -18.08 5.88 0.11
N GLU A 12 -19.17 5.16 0.34
CA GLU A 12 -19.19 3.71 0.22
C GLU A 12 -18.93 3.28 -1.23
N VAL A 13 -18.00 2.34 -1.40
CA VAL A 13 -17.63 1.81 -2.72
C VAL A 13 -18.44 0.53 -3.03
N PRO A 14 -18.71 0.23 -4.32
CA PRO A 14 -19.37 -1.01 -4.72
C PRO A 14 -18.61 -2.28 -4.29
N PRO A 15 -19.29 -3.44 -4.18
CA PRO A 15 -18.63 -4.73 -3.98
C PRO A 15 -17.54 -4.99 -5.03
N GLY A 16 -16.41 -5.53 -4.59
CA GLY A 16 -15.21 -5.77 -5.38
C GLY A 16 -14.28 -4.57 -5.50
N GLU A 17 -14.74 -3.35 -5.20
CA GLU A 17 -13.89 -2.18 -5.18
C GLU A 17 -13.12 -2.05 -3.86
N ARG A 18 -11.89 -1.54 -3.97
CA ARG A 18 -11.00 -1.37 -2.83
C ARG A 18 -11.18 0.01 -2.20
N GLY A 19 -11.24 0.04 -0.89
CA GLY A 19 -11.30 1.26 -0.09
C GLY A 19 -10.84 0.99 1.34
N GLU A 20 -11.00 1.98 2.22
CA GLU A 20 -10.75 1.82 3.64
C GLU A 20 -11.88 1.03 4.31
N LEU A 21 -11.50 0.05 5.12
CA LEU A 21 -12.43 -0.68 5.97
C LEU A 21 -12.81 0.17 7.20
N VAL A 22 -14.10 0.47 7.34
CA VAL A 22 -14.63 1.29 8.44
C VAL A 22 -15.73 0.58 9.21
N PHE A 23 -15.83 0.83 10.52
CA PHE A 23 -16.78 0.16 11.40
C PHE A 23 -17.59 1.14 12.25
N ARG A 24 -18.83 0.79 12.59
CA ARG A 24 -19.65 1.55 13.55
C ARG A 24 -20.36 0.63 14.54
N GLY A 25 -20.30 0.96 15.83
CA GLY A 25 -20.96 0.17 16.86
C GLY A 25 -20.58 0.53 18.29
N PRO A 26 -21.23 -0.12 19.28
CA PRO A 26 -21.07 0.22 20.70
C PRO A 26 -19.69 -0.13 21.28
N ASN A 27 -18.92 -0.99 20.60
CA ASN A 27 -17.63 -1.50 21.09
C ASN A 27 -16.42 -0.85 20.38
N LEU A 28 -16.59 0.34 19.80
CA LEU A 28 -15.47 1.05 19.18
C LEU A 28 -14.51 1.62 20.24
N PRO A 29 -13.20 1.68 19.96
CA PRO A 29 -12.26 2.40 20.81
C PRO A 29 -12.71 3.86 20.94
N VAL A 30 -12.78 4.34 22.19
CA VAL A 30 -13.29 5.69 22.49
C VAL A 30 -12.24 6.77 22.30
N ASP A 31 -10.95 6.43 22.41
CA ASP A 31 -9.85 7.37 22.22
C ASP A 31 -8.49 6.69 22.00
N TYR A 32 -7.57 7.45 21.38
CA TYR A 32 -6.14 7.28 21.56
C TYR A 32 -5.69 8.20 22.70
N VAL A 33 -5.21 7.60 23.80
CA VAL A 33 -4.84 8.31 25.02
C VAL A 33 -3.83 9.43 24.72
N ASN A 34 -4.14 10.66 25.15
CA ASN A 34 -3.34 11.87 24.91
C ASN A 34 -3.10 12.21 23.43
N ARG A 35 -3.93 11.72 22.51
CA ARG A 35 -3.84 11.97 21.07
C ARG A 35 -5.20 12.38 20.49
N PRO A 36 -5.72 13.56 20.86
CA PRO A 36 -7.07 13.99 20.45
C PRO A 36 -7.22 14.09 18.92
N GLU A 37 -6.18 14.52 18.20
CA GLU A 37 -6.20 14.57 16.73
C GLU A 37 -6.28 13.17 16.11
N ALA A 38 -5.53 12.20 16.63
CA ALA A 38 -5.59 10.82 16.15
C ALA A 38 -6.93 10.16 16.48
N THR A 39 -7.53 10.48 17.64
CA THR A 39 -8.89 10.06 17.98
C THR A 39 -9.92 10.63 17.00
N ALA A 40 -9.85 11.93 16.71
CA ALA A 40 -10.78 12.59 15.80
C ALA A 40 -10.68 12.02 14.38
N GLU A 41 -9.46 11.78 13.90
CA GLU A 41 -9.23 11.17 12.59
C GLU A 41 -9.71 9.73 12.54
N ALA A 42 -9.44 8.94 13.58
CA ALA A 42 -9.87 7.55 13.63
C ALA A 42 -11.38 7.39 13.82
N LEU A 43 -12.09 8.37 14.38
CA LEU A 43 -13.55 8.34 14.60
C LEU A 43 -14.32 9.28 13.67
N ARG A 44 -13.71 9.66 12.53
CA ARG A 44 -14.27 10.61 11.57
C ARG A 44 -15.66 10.16 11.09
N GLY A 45 -16.59 11.12 11.00
CA GLY A 45 -17.96 10.84 10.55
C GLY A 45 -18.76 9.87 11.43
N GLY A 46 -18.31 9.58 12.66
CA GLY A 46 -18.93 8.59 13.54
C GLY A 46 -18.60 7.13 13.15
N TRP A 47 -17.57 6.93 12.33
CA TRP A 47 -17.05 5.63 11.92
C TRP A 47 -15.62 5.47 12.43
N TYR A 48 -15.27 4.25 12.85
CA TYR A 48 -13.89 3.90 13.16
C TYR A 48 -13.14 3.53 11.88
N HIS A 49 -12.16 4.34 11.52
CA HIS A 49 -11.25 4.18 10.39
C HIS A 49 -10.08 3.27 10.78
N SER A 50 -10.05 2.06 10.22
CA SER A 50 -9.04 1.04 10.58
C SER A 50 -7.65 1.30 9.98
N GLY A 51 -7.58 2.12 8.93
CA GLY A 51 -6.40 2.28 8.09
C GLY A 51 -6.05 1.04 7.26
N ASP A 52 -6.93 0.05 7.16
CA ASP A 52 -6.77 -1.13 6.30
C ASP A 52 -7.48 -0.93 4.96
N VAL A 53 -6.79 -1.23 3.86
CA VAL A 53 -7.41 -1.37 2.55
C VAL A 53 -8.08 -2.72 2.49
N ALA A 54 -9.37 -2.74 2.16
CA ALA A 54 -10.10 -3.96 1.92
C ALA A 54 -11.06 -3.82 0.73
N TYR A 55 -11.58 -4.95 0.27
CA TYR A 55 -12.76 -5.00 -0.58
C TYR A 55 -13.75 -6.02 -0.01
N MET A 56 -15.02 -5.85 -0.34
CA MET A 56 -16.09 -6.78 0.04
C MET A 56 -16.59 -7.49 -1.21
N ASP A 57 -16.68 -8.82 -1.19
CA ASP A 57 -17.26 -9.55 -2.32
C ASP A 57 -18.80 -9.48 -2.33
N ALA A 58 -19.41 -10.08 -3.34
CA ALA A 58 -20.87 -10.09 -3.49
C ALA A 58 -21.60 -10.92 -2.41
N GLU A 59 -20.89 -11.79 -1.70
CA GLU A 59 -21.41 -12.62 -0.62
C GLU A 59 -21.22 -11.95 0.77
N GLY A 60 -20.53 -10.81 0.82
CA GLY A 60 -20.30 -10.02 2.03
C GLY A 60 -19.01 -10.37 2.77
N TYR A 61 -18.13 -11.20 2.19
CA TYR A 61 -16.81 -11.47 2.77
C TYR A 61 -15.86 -10.30 2.55
N ILE A 62 -15.08 -9.98 3.58
CA ILE A 62 -14.14 -8.85 3.57
C ILE A 62 -12.73 -9.38 3.45
N TYR A 63 -11.99 -8.84 2.49
CA TYR A 63 -10.61 -9.19 2.21
C TYR A 63 -9.71 -7.99 2.46
N ILE A 64 -8.88 -8.06 3.51
CA ILE A 64 -7.87 -7.03 3.81
C ILE A 64 -6.65 -7.30 2.93
N VAL A 65 -6.22 -6.28 2.19
CA VAL A 65 -5.20 -6.43 1.13
C VAL A 65 -4.02 -5.48 1.26
N ASP A 66 -4.15 -4.35 1.98
CA ASP A 66 -3.06 -3.39 2.14
C ASP A 66 -3.32 -2.41 3.30
N ARG A 67 -2.44 -1.43 3.49
CA ARG A 67 -2.61 -0.30 4.41
C ARG A 67 -3.04 0.96 3.65
N PHE A 68 -4.12 1.58 4.11
CA PHE A 68 -4.70 2.74 3.44
C PHE A 68 -3.70 3.91 3.42
N THR A 69 -2.95 4.08 4.51
CA THR A 69 -1.88 5.08 4.68
C THR A 69 -0.67 4.89 3.75
N ASP A 70 -0.51 3.72 3.15
CA ASP A 70 0.58 3.42 2.22
C ASP A 70 0.14 3.49 0.75
N THR A 71 -1.14 3.77 0.48
CA THR A 71 -1.67 3.92 -0.88
C THR A 71 -0.99 5.09 -1.59
N ILE A 72 -0.40 4.81 -2.75
CA ILE A 72 0.30 5.78 -3.60
C ILE A 72 -0.71 6.41 -4.56
N ILE A 73 -0.73 7.74 -4.67
CA ILE A 73 -1.59 8.45 -5.62
C ILE A 73 -0.76 8.90 -6.82
N CYS A 74 -0.88 8.18 -7.93
CA CYS A 74 -0.14 8.45 -9.16
C CYS A 74 -1.09 8.96 -10.24
N GLY A 75 -1.02 10.26 -10.55
CA GLY A 75 -1.83 10.90 -11.59
C GLY A 75 -3.34 10.74 -11.37
N GLY A 76 -3.79 10.74 -10.11
CA GLY A 76 -5.20 10.54 -9.74
C GLY A 76 -5.62 9.08 -9.54
N TYR A 77 -4.73 8.11 -9.75
CA TYR A 77 -5.03 6.69 -9.54
C TYR A 77 -4.42 6.18 -8.23
N ASN A 78 -5.21 5.41 -7.49
CA ASN A 78 -4.73 4.68 -6.32
C ASN A 78 -3.90 3.46 -6.76
N ILE A 79 -2.69 3.37 -6.24
CA ILE A 79 -1.79 2.22 -6.39
C ILE A 79 -1.55 1.65 -5.00
N TYR A 80 -1.87 0.38 -4.83
CA TYR A 80 -1.66 -0.36 -3.60
C TYR A 80 -0.29 -1.03 -3.66
N PRO A 81 0.68 -0.64 -2.80
CA PRO A 81 2.04 -1.19 -2.85
C PRO A 81 2.08 -2.70 -2.85
N LYS A 82 1.21 -3.36 -2.08
CA LYS A 82 1.20 -4.82 -1.96
C LYS A 82 0.95 -5.52 -3.29
N GLU A 83 0.10 -4.95 -4.14
CA GLU A 83 -0.18 -5.48 -5.48
C GLU A 83 1.06 -5.44 -6.39
N VAL A 84 1.82 -4.34 -6.32
CA VAL A 84 3.05 -4.17 -7.10
C VAL A 84 4.16 -5.06 -6.53
N GLU A 85 4.24 -5.17 -5.21
CA GLU A 85 5.17 -6.06 -4.51
C GLU A 85 4.94 -7.52 -4.88
N ASP A 86 3.69 -8.00 -4.88
CA ASP A 86 3.38 -9.39 -5.20
C ASP A 86 3.81 -9.77 -6.61
N VAL A 87 3.64 -8.86 -7.58
CA VAL A 87 4.17 -9.06 -8.93
C VAL A 87 5.70 -9.12 -8.92
N ILE A 88 6.38 -8.12 -8.38
CA ILE A 88 7.86 -8.09 -8.40
C ILE A 88 8.45 -9.28 -7.64
N TYR A 89 7.84 -9.66 -6.52
CA TYR A 89 8.25 -10.80 -5.70
C TYR A 89 8.16 -12.14 -6.45
N ALA A 90 7.21 -12.28 -7.38
CA ALA A 90 7.08 -13.47 -8.21
C ALA A 90 8.23 -13.62 -9.23
N HIS A 91 9.03 -12.59 -9.47
CA HIS A 91 10.19 -12.68 -10.36
C HIS A 91 11.26 -13.64 -9.77
N PRO A 92 11.79 -14.62 -10.53
CA PRO A 92 12.65 -15.69 -10.00
C PRO A 92 13.90 -15.21 -9.26
N ALA A 93 14.45 -14.05 -9.65
CA ALA A 93 15.65 -13.48 -9.05
C ALA A 93 15.41 -12.67 -7.77
N VAL A 94 14.16 -12.32 -7.43
CA VAL A 94 13.83 -11.42 -6.31
C VAL A 94 13.69 -12.22 -5.01
N LEU A 95 14.37 -11.78 -3.96
CA LEU A 95 14.31 -12.34 -2.62
C LEU A 95 13.30 -11.62 -1.73
N ASP A 96 13.27 -10.30 -1.80
CA ASP A 96 12.41 -9.43 -1.00
C ASP A 96 12.17 -8.13 -1.77
N VAL A 97 11.03 -7.50 -1.54
CA VAL A 97 10.67 -6.24 -2.20
C VAL A 97 9.79 -5.40 -1.29
N ALA A 98 9.98 -4.09 -1.36
CA ALA A 98 9.07 -3.11 -0.79
C ALA A 98 8.83 -2.00 -1.79
N VAL A 99 7.56 -1.64 -1.98
CA VAL A 99 7.13 -0.54 -2.85
C VAL A 99 6.68 0.63 -1.99
N VAL A 100 7.06 1.84 -2.38
CA VAL A 100 6.67 3.09 -1.71
C VAL A 100 6.38 4.18 -2.74
N GLY A 101 5.54 5.15 -2.38
CA GLY A 101 5.37 6.37 -3.15
C GLY A 101 6.56 7.30 -2.94
N VAL A 102 7.05 7.87 -4.03
CA VAL A 102 8.00 8.99 -4.01
C VAL A 102 7.42 10.17 -4.79
N PRO A 103 7.74 11.43 -4.41
CA PRO A 103 7.23 12.61 -5.10
C PRO A 103 7.59 12.61 -6.60
N ASP A 104 6.66 13.06 -7.42
CA ASP A 104 6.81 13.28 -8.86
C ASP A 104 6.08 14.55 -9.28
N ASP A 105 6.78 15.45 -9.97
CA ASP A 105 6.24 16.77 -10.32
C ASP A 105 5.00 16.71 -11.22
N ALA A 106 4.88 15.69 -12.06
CA ALA A 106 3.79 15.58 -13.02
C ALA A 106 2.62 14.74 -12.48
N LYS A 107 2.89 13.77 -11.62
CA LYS A 107 1.92 12.76 -11.18
C LYS A 107 1.58 12.84 -9.69
N GLY A 108 2.20 13.76 -8.94
CA GLY A 108 2.10 13.84 -7.48
C GLY A 108 3.02 12.81 -6.83
N GLU A 109 2.72 11.52 -7.02
CA GLU A 109 3.59 10.42 -6.62
C GLU A 109 3.79 9.41 -7.75
N VAL A 110 4.90 8.67 -7.69
CA VAL A 110 5.14 7.48 -8.51
C VAL A 110 5.65 6.32 -7.66
N PRO A 111 5.40 5.06 -8.04
CA PRO A 111 5.91 3.93 -7.29
C PRO A 111 7.44 3.79 -7.45
N LYS A 112 8.13 3.62 -6.34
CA LYS A 112 9.52 3.19 -6.24
C LYS A 112 9.55 1.78 -5.66
N ALA A 113 10.23 0.87 -6.34
CA ALA A 113 10.48 -0.49 -5.86
C ALA A 113 11.89 -0.60 -5.27
N CYS A 114 11.98 -1.01 -4.02
CA CYS A 114 13.21 -1.35 -3.32
C CYS A 114 13.36 -2.87 -3.32
N VAL A 115 14.35 -3.39 -4.04
CA VAL A 115 14.46 -4.81 -4.40
C VAL A 115 15.72 -5.43 -3.80
N VAL A 116 15.56 -6.58 -3.17
CA VAL A 116 16.66 -7.45 -2.74
C VAL A 116 16.68 -8.65 -3.65
N LEU A 117 17.84 -8.95 -4.24
CA LEU A 117 18.01 -10.14 -5.08
C LEU A 117 18.35 -11.37 -4.23
N LYS A 118 18.01 -12.56 -4.74
CA LYS A 118 18.46 -13.82 -4.16
C LYS A 118 19.99 -13.93 -4.24
N PRO A 119 20.66 -14.63 -3.32
CA PRO A 119 22.08 -14.93 -3.43
C PRO A 119 22.42 -15.55 -4.80
N GLY A 120 23.32 -14.91 -5.54
CA GLY A 120 23.69 -15.34 -6.90
C GLY A 120 22.65 -15.06 -8.00
N GLY A 121 21.48 -14.54 -7.64
CA GLY A 121 20.47 -14.05 -8.57
C GLY A 121 20.96 -12.81 -9.32
N LYS A 122 20.55 -12.69 -10.58
CA LYS A 122 20.86 -11.54 -11.44
C LYS A 122 19.58 -11.05 -12.09
N ALA A 123 19.31 -9.76 -11.94
CA ALA A 123 18.27 -9.04 -12.66
C ALA A 123 18.71 -7.58 -12.73
N THR A 124 18.55 -6.94 -13.88
CA THR A 124 18.74 -5.50 -14.01
C THR A 124 17.45 -4.74 -13.68
N ALA A 125 17.53 -3.41 -13.61
CA ALA A 125 16.33 -2.59 -13.48
C ALA A 125 15.43 -2.74 -14.72
N GLU A 126 16.02 -2.87 -15.91
CA GLU A 126 15.32 -3.09 -17.17
C GLU A 126 14.60 -4.44 -17.21
N ASP A 127 15.23 -5.51 -16.69
CA ASP A 127 14.59 -6.83 -16.60
C ASP A 127 13.31 -6.76 -15.74
N LEU A 128 13.40 -6.09 -14.58
CA LEU A 128 12.28 -5.95 -13.66
C LEU A 128 11.21 -4.98 -14.18
N ASP A 129 11.58 -3.88 -14.87
CA ASP A 129 10.63 -2.99 -15.54
C ASP A 129 9.87 -3.75 -16.64
N ALA A 130 10.57 -4.51 -17.48
CA ALA A 130 9.94 -5.33 -18.51
C ALA A 130 8.98 -6.37 -17.93
N TYR A 131 9.40 -7.06 -16.85
CA TYR A 131 8.55 -8.00 -16.14
C TYR A 131 7.30 -7.32 -15.56
N CYS A 132 7.45 -6.15 -14.94
CA CYS A 132 6.32 -5.37 -14.42
C CYS A 132 5.36 -4.96 -15.53
N ARG A 133 5.85 -4.46 -16.67
CA ARG A 133 5.01 -4.03 -17.80
C ARG A 133 4.16 -5.15 -18.40
N GLN A 134 4.60 -6.40 -18.29
CA GLN A 134 3.86 -7.56 -18.76
C GLN A 134 2.73 -7.98 -17.80
N ASN A 135 2.85 -7.63 -16.51
CA ASN A 135 1.97 -8.15 -15.45
C ASN A 135 1.17 -7.06 -14.71
N LEU A 136 1.49 -5.79 -14.93
CA LEU A 136 0.85 -4.64 -14.29
C LEU A 136 0.32 -3.64 -15.32
N ALA A 137 -0.76 -2.95 -14.95
CA ALA A 137 -1.20 -1.77 -15.69
C ALA A 137 -0.09 -0.70 -15.69
N ALA A 138 0.05 0.05 -16.78
CA ALA A 138 1.17 0.95 -17.02
C ALA A 138 1.41 2.00 -15.91
N TYR A 139 0.35 2.47 -15.24
CA TYR A 139 0.46 3.44 -14.15
C TYR A 139 0.96 2.83 -12.83
N LYS A 140 0.85 1.50 -12.65
CA LYS A 140 1.33 0.75 -11.47
C LYS A 140 2.80 0.34 -11.56
N VAL A 141 3.37 0.38 -12.76
CA VAL A 141 4.78 0.00 -12.99
C VAL A 141 5.70 0.98 -12.23
N PRO A 142 6.65 0.49 -11.41
CA PRO A 142 7.60 1.34 -10.72
C PRO A 142 8.40 2.21 -11.68
N ARG A 143 8.55 3.50 -11.33
CA ARG A 143 9.37 4.45 -12.08
C ARG A 143 10.82 4.46 -11.60
N VAL A 144 11.04 3.98 -10.38
CA VAL A 144 12.36 3.84 -9.76
C VAL A 144 12.48 2.41 -9.26
N ILE A 145 13.56 1.74 -9.64
CA ILE A 145 13.93 0.42 -9.12
C ILE A 145 15.29 0.58 -8.46
N GLU A 146 15.33 0.41 -7.14
CA GLU A 146 16.53 0.54 -6.33
C GLU A 146 16.89 -0.81 -5.74
N PHE A 147 18.10 -1.29 -6.03
CA PHE A 147 18.62 -2.52 -5.45
C PHE A 147 19.27 -2.25 -4.09
N MET A 148 19.02 -3.14 -3.13
CA MET A 148 19.58 -3.04 -1.78
C MET A 148 19.87 -4.41 -1.17
N ASP A 149 20.73 -4.42 -0.15
CA ASP A 149 21.11 -5.66 0.55
C ASP A 149 19.97 -6.22 1.40
N LYS A 150 19.14 -5.34 1.97
CA LYS A 150 17.97 -5.71 2.78
C LYS A 150 16.92 -4.61 2.80
N VAL A 151 15.66 -5.02 2.82
CA VAL A 151 14.54 -4.12 3.16
C VAL A 151 14.58 -3.85 4.67
N PRO A 152 14.49 -2.58 5.13
CA PRO A 152 14.45 -2.26 6.54
C PRO A 152 13.15 -2.77 7.16
N LYS A 153 13.26 -3.60 8.20
CA LYS A 153 12.13 -4.19 8.92
C LYS A 153 12.30 -3.99 10.42
N THR A 154 11.19 -3.87 11.13
CA THR A 154 11.15 -3.89 12.60
C THR A 154 11.59 -5.27 13.12
N ALA A 155 11.85 -5.38 14.44
CA ALA A 155 12.10 -6.67 15.09
C ALA A 155 10.95 -7.69 14.90
N SER A 156 9.73 -7.21 14.67
CA SER A 156 8.56 -8.03 14.34
C SER A 156 8.41 -8.36 12.85
N GLY A 157 9.38 -7.98 12.00
CA GLY A 157 9.38 -8.26 10.57
C GLY A 157 8.54 -7.29 9.72
N LYS A 158 8.00 -6.20 10.29
CA LYS A 158 7.22 -5.22 9.54
C LYS A 158 8.13 -4.28 8.76
N THR A 159 7.87 -4.09 7.47
CA THR A 159 8.62 -3.15 6.62
C THR A 159 8.51 -1.72 7.14
N GLN A 160 9.65 -1.06 7.32
CA GLN A 160 9.75 0.34 7.72
C GLN A 160 9.74 1.26 6.49
N ARG A 161 8.58 1.34 5.83
CA ARG A 161 8.40 2.05 4.55
C ARG A 161 8.87 3.50 4.57
N PHE A 162 8.73 4.20 5.70
CA PHE A 162 9.18 5.60 5.84
C PHE A 162 10.69 5.79 5.60
N LEU A 163 11.51 4.76 5.84
CA LEU A 163 12.96 4.79 5.56
C LEU A 163 13.26 4.68 4.06
N LEU A 164 12.35 4.09 3.29
CA LEU A 164 12.50 3.82 1.86
C LEU A 164 12.03 4.97 0.96
N ARG A 165 11.21 5.87 1.51
CA ARG A 165 10.63 7.02 0.80
C ARG A 165 11.65 8.13 0.49
N ARG A 166 12.84 8.08 1.08
CA ARG A 166 13.93 8.99 0.71
C ARG A 166 14.52 8.57 -0.63
N GLY A 167 14.67 9.50 -1.56
CA GLY A 167 15.44 9.29 -2.79
C GLY A 167 16.92 9.02 -2.45
N PRO A 168 17.71 8.49 -3.41
CA PRO A 168 19.15 8.46 -3.24
C PRO A 168 19.63 9.90 -2.98
N GLY A 169 20.38 10.08 -1.89
CA GLY A 169 21.17 11.29 -1.68
C GLY A 169 22.36 11.33 -2.63
#